data_AF-A0A1H1LVQ4-F1
#
_entry.id   AF-A0A1H1LVQ4-F1
#
_cell.length_a   1.000
_cell.length_b   1.000
_cell.length_c   1.000
_cell.angle_alpha   90.00
_cell.angle_beta   90.00
_cell.angle_gamma   90.00
#
_symmetry.space_group_name_H-M   'P 1'
#
loop_
_entity.id
_entity.type
_entity.pdbx_description
1 polymer ?
#
loop_
_entity_poly.entity_id
_entity_poly.type
_entity_poly.pdbx_seq_one_letter_code
_entity_poly.pdbx_strand_id
1 'polypeptide(L)'
;MDAFAIAQLVLRILLAVLFIGMGAAHFVPRARRTMGAMIPAGFAGRERRWAPMLVTATGVVEILGGLGLLAPWWGVRFAAGLVLIAVLVAVFPANAEAARDPKRFGAVAVPIVPRAIGQIVLGLLILVAVI
;
A
#
# COMPACT_ATOMS: atom_id res chain seq x y z
N MET A 1 4.22 -8.00 -29.22
CA MET A 1 4.49 -8.25 -27.80
C MET A 1 4.40 -9.74 -27.60
N ASP A 2 5.39 -10.34 -26.95
CA ASP A 2 5.29 -11.75 -26.56
C ASP A 2 4.29 -11.93 -25.39
N ALA A 3 3.96 -13.19 -25.08
CA ALA A 3 3.02 -13.51 -24.02
C ALA A 3 3.44 -12.95 -22.66
N PHE A 4 4.76 -12.87 -22.40
CA PHE A 4 5.31 -12.34 -21.16
C PHE A 4 5.06 -10.84 -21.04
N ALA A 5 5.31 -10.06 -22.09
CA ALA A 5 5.05 -8.62 -22.12
C ALA A 5 3.54 -8.31 -21.97
N ILE A 6 2.67 -9.15 -22.54
CA ILE A 6 1.22 -9.03 -22.34
C ILE A 6 0.86 -9.32 -20.87
N ALA A 7 1.41 -10.38 -20.28
CA ALA A 7 1.18 -10.70 -18.87
C ALA A 7 1.64 -9.57 -17.94
N GLN A 8 2.81 -8.98 -18.18
CA GLN A 8 3.30 -7.82 -17.44
C GLN A 8 2.39 -6.60 -17.61
N LEU A 9 1.84 -6.36 -18.80
CA LEU A 9 0.89 -5.27 -19.02
C LEU A 9 -0.39 -5.47 -18.21
N VAL A 10 -0.99 -6.66 -18.28
CA VAL A 10 -2.20 -7.00 -17.51
C VAL A 10 -1.92 -6.87 -16.01
N LEU A 11 -0.79 -7.39 -15.53
CA LEU A 11 -0.41 -7.30 -14.13
C LEU A 11 -0.26 -5.84 -13.67
N ARG A 12 0.37 -4.97 -14.47
CA ARG A 12 0.47 -3.53 -14.17
C ARG A 12 -0.88 -2.86 -14.06
N ILE A 13 -1.82 -3.17 -14.96
CA ILE A 13 -3.17 -2.63 -14.91
C ILE A 13 -3.89 -3.06 -13.63
N LEU A 14 -3.81 -4.34 -13.27
CA LEU A 14 -4.43 -4.86 -12.05
C LEU A 14 -3.80 -4.24 -10.79
N LEU A 15 -2.48 -4.13 -10.73
CA LEU A 15 -1.77 -3.49 -9.63
C LEU A 15 -2.09 -1.99 -9.53
N ALA A 16 -2.17 -1.28 -10.66
CA ALA A 16 -2.54 0.12 -10.70
C ALA A 16 -3.95 0.34 -10.12
N VAL A 17 -4.94 -0.46 -10.56
CA VAL A 17 -6.30 -0.41 -10.03
C VAL A 17 -6.31 -0.70 -8.52
N LEU A 18 -5.57 -1.72 -8.08
CA LEU A 18 -5.45 -2.07 -6.67
C LEU A 18 -4.87 -0.92 -5.83
N PHE A 19 -3.72 -0.36 -6.21
CA PHE A 19 -3.06 0.70 -5.45
C PHE A 19 -3.81 2.03 -5.50
N ILE A 20 -4.42 2.38 -6.64
CA ILE A 20 -5.30 3.55 -6.72
C ILE A 20 -6.52 3.37 -5.82
N GLY A 21 -7.11 2.17 -5.79
CA GLY A 21 -8.23 1.84 -4.89
C GLY A 21 -7.86 1.90 -3.40
N MET A 22 -6.72 1.31 -3.02
CA MET A 22 -6.19 1.39 -1.65
C MET A 22 -5.88 2.84 -1.26
N GLY A 23 -5.24 3.59 -2.15
CA GLY A 23 -4.92 5.00 -1.93
C GLY A 23 -6.16 5.87 -1.79
N ALA A 24 -7.19 5.64 -2.61
CA ALA A 24 -8.48 6.32 -2.49
C ALA A 24 -9.17 6.07 -1.13
N ALA A 25 -9.04 4.86 -0.57
CA ALA A 25 -9.62 4.53 0.74
C ALA A 25 -9.06 5.41 1.88
N HIS A 26 -7.85 5.94 1.76
CA HIS A 26 -7.25 6.85 2.75
C HIS A 26 -8.00 8.18 2.89
N PHE A 27 -8.80 8.54 1.89
CA PHE A 27 -9.61 9.77 1.87
C PHE A 27 -11.05 9.55 2.34
N VAL A 28 -11.48 8.29 2.53
CA VAL A 28 -12.79 7.97 3.08
C VAL A 28 -12.79 8.19 4.59
N PRO A 29 -13.67 9.06 5.16
CA PRO A 29 -13.57 9.48 6.57
C PRO A 29 -13.53 8.34 7.58
N ARG A 30 -14.33 7.29 7.36
CA ARG A 30 -14.36 6.11 8.24
C ARG A 30 -13.06 5.32 8.17
N ALA A 31 -12.60 5.00 6.97
CA ALA A 31 -11.36 4.25 6.76
C ALA A 31 -10.15 5.04 7.27
N ARG A 32 -10.07 6.34 6.98
CA ARG A 32 -9.02 7.25 7.45
C ARG A 32 -8.88 7.25 8.97
N ARG A 33 -10.00 7.29 9.71
CA ARG A 33 -9.99 7.21 11.18
C ARG A 33 -9.47 5.86 11.67
N THR A 34 -9.91 4.77 11.05
CA THR A 34 -9.43 3.42 11.39
C THR A 34 -7.93 3.26 11.13
N MET A 35 -7.45 3.66 9.95
CA MET A 35 -6.02 3.63 9.60
C MET A 35 -5.19 4.49 10.57
N GLY A 36 -5.67 5.70 10.90
CA GLY A 36 -5.00 6.58 11.87
C GLY A 36 -4.88 5.95 13.26
N ALA A 37 -5.88 5.18 13.68
CA ALA A 37 -5.87 4.44 14.94
C ALA A 37 -4.89 3.25 14.95
N MET A 38 -4.55 2.72 13.77
CA MET A 38 -3.55 1.64 13.61
C MET A 38 -2.11 2.13 13.68
N ILE A 39 -1.83 3.42 13.42
CA ILE A 39 -0.46 3.95 13.40
C ILE A 39 0.21 3.79 14.77
N PRO A 40 1.37 3.12 14.88
CA PRO A 40 2.07 2.94 16.15
C PRO A 40 2.40 4.26 16.85
N ALA A 41 2.42 4.25 18.19
CA ALA A 41 2.63 5.46 19.00
C ALA A 41 3.95 6.20 18.66
N GLY A 42 5.01 5.46 18.33
CA GLY A 42 6.30 6.03 17.92
C GLY A 42 6.26 6.87 16.64
N PHE A 43 5.29 6.63 15.75
CA PHE A 43 5.12 7.37 14.49
C PHE A 43 4.01 8.41 14.54
N ALA A 44 2.99 8.21 15.39
CA ALA A 44 1.83 9.10 15.47
C ALA A 44 2.16 10.48 16.08
N GLY A 45 3.29 10.60 16.77
CA GLY A 45 3.73 11.77 17.53
C GLY A 45 2.81 12.11 18.72
N ARG A 46 3.11 13.22 19.41
CA ARG A 46 2.38 13.64 20.61
C ARG A 46 0.88 13.79 20.30
N GLU A 47 0.05 13.18 21.13
CA GLU A 47 -1.42 13.18 20.99
C GLU A 47 -1.90 12.69 19.60
N ARG A 48 -1.08 11.87 18.93
CA ARG A 48 -1.34 11.31 17.59
C ARG A 48 -1.53 12.35 16.48
N ARG A 49 -1.04 13.59 16.66
CA ARG A 49 -1.25 14.70 15.71
C ARG A 49 -0.75 14.42 14.29
N TRP A 50 0.22 13.51 14.12
CA TRP A 50 0.79 13.17 12.80
C TRP A 50 0.02 12.06 12.09
N ALA A 51 -0.82 11.30 12.81
CA ALA A 51 -1.54 10.18 12.23
C ALA A 51 -2.40 10.58 11.01
N PRO A 52 -3.20 11.68 11.04
CA PRO A 52 -4.00 12.08 9.89
C PRO A 52 -3.15 12.45 8.66
N MET A 53 -1.96 13.05 8.89
CA MET A 53 -1.03 13.44 7.84
C MET A 53 -0.38 12.21 7.21
N LEU A 54 0.07 11.24 8.02
CA LEU A 54 0.69 10.00 7.54
C LEU A 54 -0.28 9.17 6.70
N VAL A 55 -1.55 9.05 7.13
CA VAL A 55 -2.60 8.39 6.33
C VAL A 55 -2.82 9.12 5.01
N THR A 56 -2.89 10.46 5.01
CA THR A 56 -3.06 11.20 3.76
C THR A 56 -1.84 11.07 2.85
N ALA A 57 -0.63 11.17 3.38
CA ALA A 57 0.60 11.04 2.61
C ALA A 57 0.74 9.66 1.97
N THR A 58 0.49 8.59 2.72
CA THR A 58 0.52 7.22 2.19
C THR A 58 -0.52 7.02 1.10
N GLY A 59 -1.75 7.51 1.27
CA GLY A 59 -2.78 7.45 0.22
C GLY A 59 -2.41 8.18 -1.07
N VAL A 60 -1.78 9.36 -0.98
CA VAL A 60 -1.26 10.08 -2.16
C VAL A 60 -0.17 9.27 -2.86
N VAL A 61 0.79 8.73 -2.09
CA VAL A 61 1.90 7.94 -2.64
C VAL A 61 1.39 6.67 -3.33
N GLU A 62 0.39 5.98 -2.78
CA GLU A 62 -0.23 4.82 -3.41
C GLU A 62 -0.92 5.17 -4.74
N ILE A 63 -1.66 6.28 -4.80
CA ILE A 63 -2.31 6.74 -6.04
C ILE A 63 -1.25 7.09 -7.09
N LEU A 64 -0.25 7.90 -6.73
CA LEU A 64 0.81 8.30 -7.65
C LEU A 64 1.65 7.10 -8.11
N GLY A 65 1.94 6.16 -7.21
CA GLY A 65 2.63 4.92 -7.55
C GLY A 65 1.80 4.06 -8.51
N GLY A 66 0.50 3.89 -8.25
CA GLY A 66 -0.41 3.17 -9.13
C GLY A 66 -0.50 3.78 -10.53
N LEU A 67 -0.61 5.12 -10.63
CA LEU A 67 -0.54 5.83 -11.91
C LEU A 67 0.83 5.67 -12.59
N GLY A 68 1.91 5.71 -11.80
CA GLY A 68 3.28 5.52 -12.28
C GLY A 68 3.53 4.14 -12.88
N LEU A 69 2.85 3.09 -12.43
CA LEU A 69 2.93 1.75 -13.04
C LEU A 69 2.43 1.72 -14.50
N LEU A 70 1.53 2.63 -14.86
CA LEU A 70 0.96 2.77 -16.20
C LEU A 70 1.76 3.73 -17.11
N ALA A 71 2.82 4.35 -16.58
CA ALA A 71 3.62 5.27 -17.34
C ALA A 71 4.30 4.58 -18.55
N PRO A 72 4.39 5.25 -19.71
CA PRO A 72 5.05 4.70 -20.88
C PRO A 72 6.59 4.64 -20.73
N TRP A 73 7.15 5.45 -19.83
CA TRP A 73 8.59 5.52 -19.59
C TRP A 73 9.03 4.50 -18.54
N TRP A 74 9.95 3.60 -18.93
CA TRP A 74 10.48 2.55 -18.06
C TRP A 74 11.01 3.08 -16.72
N GLY A 75 11.76 4.19 -16.73
CA GLY A 75 12.32 4.76 -15.50
C GLY A 75 11.26 5.22 -14.49
N VAL A 76 10.16 5.83 -14.97
CA VAL A 76 9.04 6.26 -14.13
C VAL A 76 8.34 5.03 -13.52
N ARG A 77 8.09 4.03 -14.36
CA ARG A 77 7.44 2.79 -13.95
C ARG A 77 8.26 2.01 -12.90
N PHE A 78 9.56 1.88 -13.13
CA PHE A 78 10.46 1.21 -12.20
C PHE A 78 10.53 1.95 -10.86
N ALA A 79 10.67 3.29 -10.87
CA ALA A 79 10.65 4.10 -9.66
C ALA A 79 9.31 3.98 -8.91
N ALA A 80 8.19 4.00 -9.62
CA ALA A 80 6.87 3.79 -9.02
C ALA A 80 6.75 2.42 -8.34
N GLY A 81 7.23 1.36 -8.98
CA GLY A 81 7.28 0.02 -8.39
C GLY A 81 8.08 -0.02 -7.08
N LEU A 82 9.27 0.58 -7.07
CA LEU A 82 10.10 0.66 -5.85
C LEU A 82 9.42 1.46 -4.73
N VAL A 83 8.77 2.58 -5.07
CA VAL A 83 8.02 3.40 -4.11
C VAL A 83 6.86 2.61 -3.51
N LEU A 84 6.09 1.87 -4.32
CA LEU A 84 4.99 1.06 -3.82
C LEU A 84 5.48 -0.08 -2.90
N ILE A 85 6.60 -0.72 -3.24
CA ILE A 85 7.23 -1.72 -2.36
C ILE A 85 7.67 -1.07 -1.03
N ALA A 86 8.28 0.11 -1.08
CA ALA A 86 8.67 0.86 0.11
C ALA A 86 7.45 1.24 0.98
N VAL A 87 6.32 1.62 0.37
CA VAL A 87 5.06 1.86 1.09
C VAL A 87 4.58 0.60 1.80
N LEU A 88 4.58 -0.57 1.14
CA LEU A 88 4.18 -1.83 1.77
C LEU A 88 5.02 -2.11 3.03
N VAL A 89 6.34 -1.88 2.96
CA VAL A 89 7.22 -2.02 4.12
C VAL A 89 6.89 -0.97 5.19
N ALA A 90 6.70 0.29 4.80
CA ALA A 90 6.45 1.41 5.72
C ALA A 90 5.11 1.28 6.48
N VAL A 91 4.07 0.71 5.87
CA VAL A 91 2.76 0.52 6.51
C VAL A 91 2.67 -0.77 7.33
N PHE A 92 3.64 -1.69 7.20
CA PHE A 92 3.65 -2.97 7.93
C PHE A 92 3.52 -2.81 9.46
N PRO A 93 4.18 -1.83 10.13
CA PRO A 93 3.98 -1.61 11.56
C PRO A 93 2.53 -1.32 11.95
N ALA A 94 1.77 -0.59 11.13
CA ALA A 94 0.35 -0.34 11.38
C ALA A 94 -0.49 -1.61 11.22
N ASN A 95 -0.14 -2.47 10.27
CA ASN A 95 -0.78 -3.79 10.12
C ASN A 95 -0.48 -4.70 11.32
N ALA A 96 0.74 -4.65 11.86
CA ALA A 96 1.12 -5.40 13.05
C ALA A 96 0.37 -4.92 14.30
N GLU A 97 0.17 -3.61 14.47
CA GLU A 97 -0.67 -3.06 15.55
C GLU A 97 -2.13 -3.50 15.42
N ALA A 98 -2.69 -3.48 14.21
CA ALA A 98 -4.06 -3.95 14.00
C ALA A 98 -4.23 -5.42 14.35
N ALA A 99 -3.25 -6.27 14.00
CA ALA A 99 -3.27 -7.70 14.29
C ALA A 99 -3.25 -8.02 15.79
N ARG A 100 -2.74 -7.11 16.64
CA ARG A 100 -2.69 -7.28 18.10
C ARG A 100 -4.04 -7.05 18.78
N ASP A 101 -4.94 -6.30 18.15
CA ASP A 101 -6.27 -6.00 18.71
C ASP A 101 -7.40 -6.28 17.69
N PRO A 102 -7.70 -7.57 17.40
CA PRO A 102 -8.76 -7.93 16.46
C PRO A 102 -10.16 -7.47 16.89
N LYS A 103 -10.41 -7.30 18.20
CA LYS A 103 -11.70 -6.82 18.71
C LYS A 103 -11.96 -5.38 18.31
N ARG A 104 -10.92 -4.54 18.31
CA ARG A 104 -11.02 -3.14 17.92
C ARG A 104 -11.06 -2.92 16.41
N PHE A 105 -10.30 -3.73 15.67
CA PHE A 105 -10.04 -3.48 14.25
C PHE A 105 -10.80 -4.44 13.31
N GLY A 106 -11.43 -5.50 13.82
CA GLY A 106 -12.32 -6.37 13.06
C GLY A 106 -11.66 -6.90 11.78
N ALA A 107 -12.32 -6.72 10.63
CA ALA A 107 -11.85 -7.25 9.34
C ALA A 107 -10.48 -6.72 8.88
N VAL A 108 -10.00 -5.57 9.38
CA VAL A 108 -8.66 -5.08 9.01
C VAL A 108 -7.54 -5.69 9.85
N ALA A 109 -7.87 -6.35 10.98
CA ALA A 109 -6.95 -7.07 11.85
C ALA A 109 -6.58 -8.46 11.31
N VAL A 110 -6.02 -8.48 10.10
CA VAL A 110 -5.50 -9.71 9.51
C VAL A 110 -4.34 -10.22 10.35
N PRO A 111 -4.27 -11.52 10.70
CA PRO A 111 -3.14 -12.08 11.45
C PRO A 111 -1.80 -11.76 10.79
N ILE A 112 -0.75 -11.58 11.60
CA ILE A 112 0.53 -11.02 11.13
C ILE A 112 1.21 -11.89 10.04
N VAL A 113 1.13 -13.21 10.16
CA VAL A 113 1.75 -14.15 9.20
C VAL A 113 1.11 -14.07 7.81
N PRO A 114 -0.23 -14.27 7.64
CA PRO A 114 -0.85 -14.13 6.33
C PRO A 114 -0.73 -12.70 5.78
N ARG A 115 -0.72 -11.67 6.65
CA ARG A 115 -0.44 -10.30 6.23
C ARG A 115 0.96 -10.15 5.64
N ALA A 116 1.99 -10.67 6.30
CA ALA A 116 3.36 -10.61 5.83
C ALA A 116 3.52 -11.34 4.49
N ILE A 117 2.96 -12.55 4.36
CA ILE A 117 2.95 -13.31 3.11
C ILE A 117 2.29 -12.50 2.00
N GLY A 118 1.12 -11.92 2.25
CA GLY A 118 0.41 -11.11 1.26
C GLY A 118 1.22 -9.88 0.79
N GLN A 119 1.90 -9.19 1.70
CA GLN A 119 2.72 -8.03 1.32
C GLN A 119 4.01 -8.43 0.57
N ILE A 120 4.63 -9.57 0.92
CA ILE A 120 5.76 -10.12 0.18
C ILE A 120 5.33 -10.51 -1.23
N VAL A 121 4.24 -11.26 -1.38
CA VAL A 121 3.71 -11.67 -2.68
C VAL A 121 3.36 -10.44 -3.52
N LEU A 122 2.68 -9.46 -2.95
CA LEU A 122 2.35 -8.22 -3.66
C LEU A 122 3.61 -7.45 -4.10
N GLY A 123 4.64 -7.38 -3.24
CA GLY A 123 5.92 -6.77 -3.58
C GLY A 123 6.64 -7.49 -4.73
N LEU A 124 6.65 -8.82 -4.74
CA LEU A 124 7.22 -9.61 -5.83
C LEU A 124 6.46 -9.43 -7.14
N LEU A 125 5.11 -9.38 -7.09
CA LEU A 125 4.29 -9.09 -8.26
C LEU A 125 4.59 -7.70 -8.84
N ILE A 126 4.77 -6.69 -7.98
CA ILE A 126 5.19 -5.36 -8.43
C ILE A 126 6.55 -5.43 -9.12
N LEU A 127 7.53 -6.12 -8.54
CA LEU A 127 8.86 -6.25 -9.12
C LEU A 127 8.80 -6.90 -10.52
N VAL A 128 8.10 -8.03 -10.64
CA VAL A 128 7.89 -8.73 -11.93
C VAL A 128 7.18 -7.84 -12.95
N ALA A 129 6.27 -6.96 -12.51
CA ALA A 129 5.51 -6.08 -13.38
C ALA A 129 6.36 -4.93 -13.97
N VAL A 130 7.47 -4.55 -13.33
CA VAL A 130 8.22 -3.33 -13.69
C VAL A 130 9.61 -3.56 -14.29
N ILE A 131 10.21 -4.74 -14.10
CA ILE A 131 11.47 -5.15 -14.76
C ILE A 131 11.27 -5.38 -16.26
#